data_AF-D9XT10-F1
#
_entry.id   AF-D9XT10-F1
#
_cell.length_a   1.000
_cell.length_b   1.000
_cell.length_c   1.000
_cell.angle_alpha   90.00
_cell.angle_beta   90.00
_cell.angle_gamma   90.00
#
_symmetry.space_group_name_H-M   'P 1'
#
loop_
_entity.id
_entity.type
_entity.pdbx_description
1 polymer ?
#
loop_
_entity_poly.entity_id
_entity_poly.type
_entity_poly.pdbx_seq_one_letter_code
_entity_poly.pdbx_strand_id
1 'polypeptide(L)'
;MLVCAVVRPFRWPEAVFAVPAAGVVVATGAISPAAVREEAARLGPVIGFLAAVLVLARLCADEGLFHACGTWMARWARHRPRRLLGAVFALASLITAALSLDATVVLLTPVVFATATRMGARPAPHVYAGAHLSNTASLLLPVSNLTNLLAFTATGLTFTRFALLMTLPWLAAIAVEYAVFRRFFAADLDAEPTAPEVAEGPVELPLFALLTVAATLAGFAVASAFGVDPAWAAAAGAT
;
A
#
# COMPACT_ATOMS: atom_id res chain seq x y z
N MET A 1 18.36 0.30 -22.16
CA MET A 1 17.27 0.56 -21.20
C MET A 1 17.15 -0.55 -20.16
N LEU A 2 16.76 -1.77 -20.55
CA LEU A 2 16.62 -2.91 -19.63
C LEU A 2 17.90 -3.22 -18.83
N VAL A 3 19.09 -3.18 -19.44
CA VAL A 3 20.36 -3.46 -18.75
C VAL A 3 20.69 -2.40 -17.68
N CYS A 4 20.46 -1.10 -17.94
CA CYS A 4 20.71 -0.05 -16.94
C CYS A 4 19.67 -0.05 -15.81
N ALA A 5 18.41 -0.42 -16.10
CA ALA A 5 17.36 -0.60 -15.11
C ALA A 5 17.63 -1.81 -14.19
N VAL A 6 18.20 -2.88 -14.74
CA VAL A 6 18.52 -4.12 -13.99
C VAL A 6 19.83 -4.00 -13.19
N VAL A 7 20.85 -3.35 -13.74
CA VAL A 7 22.19 -3.30 -13.11
C VAL A 7 22.28 -2.20 -12.03
N ARG A 8 21.38 -1.21 -12.01
CA ARG A 8 21.35 -0.06 -11.06
C ARG A 8 22.74 0.41 -10.57
N PRO A 9 23.71 0.69 -11.45
CA PRO A 9 25.12 0.84 -11.04
C PRO A 9 25.40 2.05 -10.13
N PHE A 10 24.47 3.01 -10.00
CA PHE A 10 24.69 4.26 -9.26
C PHE A 10 23.57 4.63 -8.25
N ARG A 11 22.57 3.77 -8.02
CA ARG A 11 21.35 4.07 -7.21
C ARG A 11 20.54 5.30 -7.69
N TRP A 12 20.75 5.75 -8.92
CA TRP A 12 20.01 6.89 -9.47
C TRP A 12 18.56 6.51 -9.82
N PRO A 13 17.59 7.44 -9.70
CA PRO A 13 16.21 7.19 -10.10
C PRO A 13 16.12 6.76 -11.56
N GLU A 14 15.24 5.80 -11.86
CA GLU A 14 15.01 5.30 -13.23
C GLU A 14 14.63 6.44 -14.20
N ALA A 15 14.00 7.50 -13.67
CA ALA A 15 13.69 8.74 -14.37
C ALA A 15 14.91 9.39 -15.04
N VAL A 16 16.11 9.27 -14.44
CA VAL A 16 17.34 9.88 -14.97
C VAL A 16 17.74 9.28 -16.31
N PHE A 17 17.36 8.04 -16.58
CA PHE A 17 17.61 7.39 -17.86
C PHE A 17 16.39 7.47 -18.78
N ALA A 18 15.18 7.32 -18.23
CA ALA A 18 13.93 7.33 -18.97
C ALA A 18 13.65 8.68 -19.66
N VAL A 19 13.86 9.80 -18.94
CA VAL A 19 13.53 11.14 -19.46
C VAL A 19 14.43 11.55 -20.64
N PRO A 20 15.77 11.40 -20.59
CA PRO A 20 16.61 11.69 -21.75
C PRO A 20 16.32 10.81 -22.96
N ALA A 21 16.06 9.51 -22.75
CA ALA A 21 15.75 8.61 -23.85
C ALA A 21 14.40 8.92 -24.51
N ALA A 22 13.37 9.28 -23.71
CA ALA A 22 12.12 9.80 -24.24
C ALA A 22 12.35 11.08 -25.05
N GLY A 23 13.20 11.99 -24.54
CA GLY A 23 13.62 13.20 -25.25
C GLY A 23 14.30 12.91 -26.59
N VAL A 24 15.20 11.93 -26.66
CA VAL A 24 15.86 11.51 -27.91
C VAL A 24 14.85 10.96 -28.91
N VAL A 25 13.95 10.06 -28.48
CA VAL A 25 12.94 9.45 -29.36
C VAL A 25 11.99 10.50 -29.95
N VAL A 26 11.62 11.51 -29.16
CA VAL A 26 10.81 12.66 -29.61
C VAL A 26 11.62 13.54 -30.57
N ALA A 27 12.89 13.84 -30.25
CA ALA A 27 13.76 14.67 -31.07
C ALA A 27 14.09 14.02 -32.43
N THR A 28 14.19 12.70 -32.49
CA THR A 28 14.42 11.95 -33.75
C THR A 28 13.15 11.80 -34.60
N GLY A 29 11.99 12.26 -34.13
CA GLY A 29 10.72 12.14 -34.85
C GLY A 29 10.21 10.70 -34.97
N ALA A 30 10.78 9.77 -34.20
CA ALA A 30 10.41 8.35 -34.23
C ALA A 30 8.98 8.12 -33.70
N ILE A 31 8.47 9.06 -32.91
CA ILE A 31 7.09 9.11 -32.43
C ILE A 31 6.51 10.48 -32.78
N SER A 32 5.30 10.51 -33.31
CA SER A 32 4.65 11.77 -33.64
C SER A 32 4.27 12.55 -32.37
N PRO A 33 4.32 13.90 -32.38
CA PRO A 33 3.85 14.72 -31.26
C PRO A 33 2.38 14.46 -30.89
N ALA A 34 1.57 13.99 -31.85
CA ALA A 34 0.20 13.58 -31.62
C ALA A 34 0.11 12.30 -30.77
N ALA A 35 0.91 11.28 -31.09
CA ALA A 35 0.99 10.04 -30.31
C ALA A 35 1.51 10.29 -28.89
N VAL A 36 2.48 11.21 -28.72
CA VAL A 36 2.95 11.62 -27.38
C VAL A 36 1.84 12.26 -26.56
N ARG A 37 1.07 13.19 -27.15
CA ARG A 37 -0.04 13.83 -26.44
C ARG A 37 -1.15 12.85 -26.10
N GLU A 38 -1.47 11.93 -27.00
CA GLU A 38 -2.49 10.91 -26.78
C GLU A 38 -2.11 10.00 -25.61
N GLU A 39 -0.84 9.57 -25.56
CA GLU A 39 -0.35 8.73 -24.48
C GLU A 39 -0.23 9.49 -23.15
N ALA A 40 0.18 10.76 -23.19
CA ALA A 40 0.18 11.62 -22.01
C ALA A 40 -1.23 11.87 -21.47
N ALA A 41 -2.23 12.03 -22.34
CA ALA A 41 -3.63 12.15 -21.93
C ALA A 41 -4.17 10.83 -21.33
N ARG A 42 -3.67 9.68 -21.80
CA ARG A 42 -4.03 8.36 -21.30
C ARG A 42 -3.42 8.06 -19.91
N LEU A 43 -2.14 8.39 -19.72
CA LEU A 43 -1.39 8.09 -18.49
C LEU A 43 -1.41 9.23 -17.46
N GLY A 44 -1.68 10.46 -17.89
CA GLY A 44 -1.66 11.65 -17.02
C GLY A 44 -2.54 11.52 -15.78
N PRO A 45 -3.82 11.12 -15.91
CA PRO A 45 -4.69 10.96 -14.75
C PRO A 45 -4.23 9.86 -13.80
N VAL A 46 -3.69 8.78 -14.34
CA VAL A 46 -3.11 7.65 -13.60
C VAL A 46 -1.91 8.10 -12.75
N ILE A 47 -1.03 8.89 -13.33
CA ILE A 47 0.15 9.45 -12.64
C ILE A 47 -0.27 10.46 -11.57
N GLY A 48 -1.20 11.38 -11.90
CA GLY A 48 -1.72 12.35 -10.95
C GLY A 48 -2.40 11.70 -9.76
N PHE A 49 -3.15 10.63 -10.01
CA PHE A 49 -3.77 9.79 -9.00
C PHE A 49 -2.72 9.17 -8.06
N LEU A 50 -1.67 8.53 -8.61
CA LEU A 50 -0.59 7.93 -7.81
C LEU A 50 0.13 8.98 -6.95
N ALA A 51 0.38 10.16 -7.51
CA ALA A 51 1.00 11.27 -6.78
C ALA A 51 0.15 11.70 -5.58
N ALA A 52 -1.16 11.88 -5.77
CA ALA A 52 -2.07 12.26 -4.69
C ALA A 52 -2.14 11.22 -3.57
N VAL A 53 -2.19 9.93 -3.91
CA VAL A 53 -2.20 8.85 -2.92
C VAL A 53 -0.87 8.75 -2.15
N LEU A 54 0.26 9.00 -2.80
CA LEU A 54 1.56 9.08 -2.12
C LEU A 54 1.61 10.26 -1.14
N VAL A 55 1.07 11.42 -1.51
CA VAL A 55 0.93 12.58 -0.60
C VAL A 55 0.03 12.23 0.58
N LEU A 56 -1.13 11.61 0.33
CA LEU A 56 -2.04 11.15 1.38
C LEU A 56 -1.35 10.17 2.35
N ALA A 57 -0.60 9.20 1.83
CA ALA A 57 0.15 8.26 2.64
C ALA A 57 1.19 8.96 3.52
N ARG A 58 1.81 10.03 3.01
CA ARG A 58 2.75 10.84 3.78
C ARG A 58 2.06 11.65 4.88
N LEU A 59 0.94 12.28 4.57
CA LEU A 59 0.13 13.01 5.57
C LEU A 59 -0.30 12.07 6.70
N CYS A 60 -0.79 10.87 6.37
CA CYS A 60 -1.12 9.85 7.36
C CYS A 60 0.08 9.50 8.26
N ALA A 61 1.29 9.46 7.69
CA ALA A 61 2.50 9.19 8.45
C ALA A 61 2.86 10.33 9.40
N ASP A 62 2.79 11.56 8.91
CA ASP A 62 3.11 12.77 9.68
C ASP A 62 2.08 13.01 10.81
N GLU A 63 0.83 12.59 10.62
CA GLU A 63 -0.22 12.58 11.66
C GLU A 63 -0.12 11.44 12.67
N GLY A 64 0.81 10.51 12.50
CA GLY A 64 1.02 9.42 13.44
C GLY A 64 0.07 8.22 13.28
N LEU A 65 -0.58 8.04 12.13
CA LEU A 65 -1.41 6.85 11.84
C LEU A 65 -0.69 5.55 12.16
N PHE A 66 0.55 5.43 11.72
CA PHE A 66 1.33 4.21 11.93
C PHE A 66 1.72 4.04 13.41
N HIS A 67 1.88 5.12 14.17
CA HIS A 67 2.09 5.02 15.62
C HIS A 67 0.85 4.47 16.33
N ALA A 68 -0.32 4.99 15.97
CA ALA A 68 -1.61 4.49 16.46
C ALA A 68 -1.88 3.03 16.06
N CYS A 69 -1.45 2.61 14.86
CA CYS A 69 -1.47 1.20 14.48
C CYS A 69 -0.60 0.34 15.40
N GLY A 70 0.59 0.82 15.75
CA GLY A 70 1.51 0.12 16.66
C GLY A 70 0.92 -0.13 18.05
N THR A 71 0.30 0.89 18.64
CA THR A 71 -0.38 0.79 19.94
C THR A 71 -1.63 -0.08 19.86
N TRP A 72 -2.42 0.05 18.79
CA TRP A 72 -3.59 -0.81 18.59
C TRP A 72 -3.21 -2.30 18.45
N MET A 73 -2.14 -2.60 17.68
CA MET A 73 -1.65 -3.98 17.50
C MET A 73 -1.21 -4.60 18.81
N ALA A 74 -0.46 -3.86 19.62
CA ALA A 74 0.01 -4.33 20.92
C ALA A 74 -1.20 -4.69 21.83
N ARG A 75 -2.18 -3.78 21.90
CA ARG A 75 -3.36 -3.92 22.76
C ARG A 75 -4.24 -5.08 22.35
N TRP A 76 -4.44 -5.24 21.04
CA TRP A 76 -5.25 -6.32 20.49
C TRP A 76 -4.55 -7.67 20.70
N ALA A 77 -3.22 -7.68 20.56
CA ALA A 77 -2.44 -8.88 20.73
C ALA A 77 -2.44 -9.40 22.17
N ARG A 78 -2.52 -8.52 23.18
CA ARG A 78 -2.49 -8.87 24.62
C ARG A 78 -1.33 -9.83 24.93
N HIS A 79 -0.12 -9.47 24.49
CA HIS A 79 1.08 -10.32 24.61
C HIS A 79 0.99 -11.71 23.97
N ARG A 80 0.05 -11.97 23.04
CA ARG A 80 -0.02 -13.25 22.31
C ARG A 80 0.50 -13.10 20.88
N PRO A 81 1.63 -13.74 20.50
CA PRO A 81 2.19 -13.63 19.14
C PRO A 81 1.19 -14.00 18.04
N ARG A 82 0.38 -15.05 18.25
CA ARG A 82 -0.69 -15.45 17.30
C ARG A 82 -1.72 -14.34 17.04
N ARG A 83 -2.04 -13.54 18.06
CA ARG A 83 -2.94 -12.39 17.91
C ARG A 83 -2.21 -11.21 17.27
N LEU A 84 -0.94 -10.98 17.60
CA LEU A 84 -0.15 -9.97 16.91
C LEU A 84 -0.11 -10.23 15.40
N LEU A 85 0.10 -11.50 14.99
CA LEU A 85 0.04 -11.88 13.58
C LEU A 85 -1.30 -11.53 12.93
N GLY A 86 -2.43 -11.83 13.60
CA GLY A 86 -3.76 -11.46 13.11
C GLY A 86 -3.96 -9.95 12.96
N ALA A 87 -3.49 -9.17 13.93
CA ALA A 87 -3.55 -7.70 13.91
C ALA A 87 -2.70 -7.11 12.77
N VAL A 88 -1.48 -7.64 12.58
CA VAL A 88 -0.59 -7.28 11.46
C VAL A 88 -1.28 -7.60 10.14
N PHE A 89 -1.87 -8.79 10.00
CA PHE A 89 -2.57 -9.17 8.78
C PHE A 89 -3.73 -8.22 8.45
N ALA A 90 -4.56 -7.91 9.43
CA ALA A 90 -5.69 -7.00 9.25
C ALA A 90 -5.22 -5.58 8.86
N LEU A 91 -4.27 -5.01 9.60
CA LEU A 91 -3.80 -3.65 9.36
C LEU A 91 -3.00 -3.52 8.07
N ALA A 92 -2.05 -4.42 7.82
CA ALA A 92 -1.29 -4.40 6.58
C ALA A 92 -2.20 -4.57 5.37
N SER A 93 -3.24 -5.41 5.47
CA SER A 93 -4.20 -5.56 4.38
C SER A 93 -5.01 -4.28 4.11
N LEU A 94 -5.51 -3.65 5.18
CA LEU A 94 -6.30 -2.43 5.09
C LEU A 94 -5.47 -1.23 4.58
N ILE A 95 -4.28 -1.04 5.15
CA ILE A 95 -3.38 0.06 4.80
C ILE A 95 -2.87 -0.12 3.37
N THR A 96 -2.50 -1.33 2.96
CA THR A 96 -2.03 -1.58 1.59
C THR A 96 -3.14 -1.33 0.58
N ALA A 97 -4.37 -1.79 0.88
CA ALA A 97 -5.51 -1.51 0.02
C ALA A 97 -5.72 0.01 -0.14
N ALA A 98 -5.68 0.78 0.95
CA ALA A 98 -6.02 2.20 0.92
C ALA A 98 -4.90 3.13 0.41
N LEU A 99 -3.65 2.90 0.81
CA LEU A 99 -2.52 3.81 0.55
C LEU A 99 -1.66 3.28 -0.59
N SER A 100 -0.70 2.41 -0.33
CA SER A 100 -0.03 1.63 -1.37
C SER A 100 0.81 0.54 -0.74
N LEU A 101 1.23 -0.42 -1.57
CA LEU A 101 2.23 -1.41 -1.20
C LEU A 101 3.51 -0.75 -0.66
N ASP A 102 4.08 0.19 -1.42
CA ASP A 102 5.36 0.84 -1.09
C ASP A 102 5.29 1.61 0.23
N ALA A 103 4.20 2.35 0.44
CA ALA A 103 3.98 3.08 1.69
C ALA A 103 3.86 2.12 2.88
N THR A 104 3.14 1.00 2.69
CA THR A 104 2.96 0.01 3.76
C THR A 104 4.27 -0.64 4.14
N VAL A 105 5.07 -1.07 3.17
CA VAL A 105 6.36 -1.72 3.45
C VAL A 105 7.33 -0.79 4.16
N VAL A 106 7.39 0.49 3.76
CA VAL A 106 8.33 1.45 4.35
C VAL A 106 7.89 1.92 5.74
N LEU A 107 6.59 2.14 5.95
CA LEU A 107 6.07 2.79 7.16
C LEU A 107 5.53 1.80 8.19
N LEU A 108 4.87 0.72 7.76
CA LEU A 108 4.26 -0.25 8.68
C LEU A 108 5.28 -1.29 9.18
N THR A 109 6.22 -1.72 8.34
CA THR A 109 7.27 -2.68 8.75
C THR A 109 8.04 -2.25 10.01
N PRO A 110 8.61 -1.03 10.12
CA PRO A 110 9.31 -0.62 11.33
C PRO A 110 8.40 -0.56 12.55
N VAL A 111 7.12 -0.22 12.38
CA VAL A 111 6.13 -0.24 13.46
C VAL A 111 5.86 -1.66 13.93
N VAL A 112 5.63 -2.61 13.02
CA VAL A 112 5.43 -4.02 13.34
C VAL A 112 6.64 -4.60 14.07
N PHE A 113 7.84 -4.28 13.59
CA PHE A 113 9.09 -4.68 14.24
C PHE A 113 9.21 -4.13 15.67
N ALA A 114 8.95 -2.82 15.84
CA ALA A 114 8.99 -2.17 17.14
C ALA A 114 7.95 -2.76 18.10
N THR A 115 6.71 -3.00 17.64
CA THR A 115 5.64 -3.61 18.44
C THR A 115 5.99 -5.04 18.86
N ALA A 116 6.45 -5.88 17.93
CA ALA A 116 6.85 -7.26 18.23
C ALA A 116 7.98 -7.31 19.27
N THR A 117 8.98 -6.45 19.10
CA THR A 117 10.14 -6.37 20.00
C THR A 117 9.73 -5.89 21.39
N ARG A 118 8.87 -4.87 21.49
CA ARG A 118 8.34 -4.39 22.79
C ARG A 118 7.53 -5.46 23.53
N MET A 119 6.80 -6.28 22.80
CA MET A 119 6.05 -7.39 23.37
C MET A 119 6.94 -8.59 23.75
N GLY A 120 8.22 -8.58 23.40
CA GLY A 120 9.12 -9.72 23.60
C GLY A 120 8.81 -10.92 22.69
N ALA A 121 8.07 -10.70 21.60
CA ALA A 121 7.79 -11.71 20.58
C ALA A 121 8.92 -11.73 19.54
N ARG A 122 9.14 -12.88 18.89
CA ARG A 122 10.08 -12.97 17.77
C ARG A 122 9.58 -12.06 16.64
N PRO A 123 10.36 -11.09 16.13
CA PRO A 123 9.87 -10.15 15.11
C PRO A 123 9.70 -10.77 13.72
N ALA A 124 10.43 -11.84 13.43
CA ALA A 124 10.50 -12.42 12.08
C ALA A 124 9.12 -12.79 11.50
N PRO A 125 8.25 -13.57 12.17
CA PRO A 125 6.94 -13.93 11.62
C PRO A 125 6.08 -12.72 11.26
N HIS A 126 6.15 -11.66 12.05
CA HIS A 126 5.32 -10.47 11.89
C HIS A 126 5.83 -9.54 10.80
N VAL A 127 7.16 -9.36 10.72
CA VAL A 127 7.79 -8.52 9.68
C VAL A 127 7.72 -9.20 8.31
N TYR A 128 7.99 -10.52 8.24
CA TYR A 128 7.84 -11.27 6.98
C TYR A 128 6.38 -11.27 6.52
N ALA A 129 5.43 -11.40 7.44
CA ALA A 129 4.01 -11.32 7.13
C ALA A 129 3.67 -9.94 6.53
N GLY A 130 4.08 -8.85 7.17
CA GLY A 130 3.82 -7.51 6.64
C GLY A 130 4.37 -7.31 5.22
N ALA A 131 5.59 -7.79 4.97
CA ALA A 131 6.23 -7.67 3.66
C ALA A 131 5.53 -8.50 2.57
N HIS A 132 5.27 -9.79 2.79
CA HIS A 132 4.59 -10.62 1.78
C HIS A 132 3.14 -10.22 1.59
N LEU A 133 2.43 -9.98 2.70
CA LEU A 133 1.01 -9.66 2.67
C LEU A 133 0.76 -8.33 2.00
N SER A 134 1.67 -7.36 2.11
CA SER A 134 1.49 -6.09 1.41
C SER A 134 1.29 -6.33 -0.10
N ASN A 135 2.07 -7.23 -0.72
CA ASN A 135 1.90 -7.55 -2.13
C ASN A 135 0.53 -8.21 -2.39
N THR A 136 0.15 -9.20 -1.60
CA THR A 136 -1.14 -9.89 -1.72
C THR A 136 -2.33 -8.96 -1.49
N ALA A 137 -2.24 -8.10 -0.49
CA ALA A 137 -3.29 -7.17 -0.11
C ALA A 137 -3.49 -6.06 -1.15
N SER A 138 -2.46 -5.76 -1.95
CA SER A 138 -2.53 -4.76 -3.00
C SER A 138 -3.45 -5.15 -4.16
N LEU A 139 -3.91 -6.41 -4.22
CA LEU A 139 -4.83 -6.92 -5.25
C LEU A 139 -6.21 -6.25 -5.23
N LEU A 140 -6.67 -5.78 -4.07
CA LEU A 140 -8.06 -5.32 -3.91
C LEU A 140 -8.37 -4.08 -4.75
N LEU A 141 -7.50 -3.07 -4.67
CA LEU A 141 -7.73 -1.79 -5.31
C LEU A 141 -6.64 -1.51 -6.37
N PRO A 142 -7.01 -0.92 -7.53
CA PRO A 142 -6.03 -0.56 -8.56
C PRO A 142 -4.90 0.33 -8.03
N VAL A 143 -5.22 1.12 -7.01
CA VAL A 143 -4.44 2.21 -6.45
C VAL A 143 -3.28 1.72 -5.60
N SER A 144 -3.42 0.51 -5.07
CA SER A 144 -2.46 -0.10 -4.16
C SER A 144 -1.20 -0.61 -4.87
N ASN A 145 -1.27 -0.80 -6.20
CA ASN A 145 -0.20 -1.38 -7.01
C ASN A 145 -0.26 -0.86 -8.46
N LEU A 146 0.86 -0.35 -8.97
CA LEU A 146 0.98 0.14 -10.35
C LEU A 146 0.52 -0.90 -11.39
N THR A 147 0.80 -2.18 -11.16
CA THR A 147 0.38 -3.27 -12.07
C THR A 147 -1.14 -3.39 -12.15
N ASN A 148 -1.82 -3.27 -11.00
CA ASN A 148 -3.28 -3.32 -10.95
C ASN A 148 -3.89 -2.08 -11.57
N LEU A 149 -3.21 -0.93 -11.44
CA LEU A 149 -3.60 0.31 -12.09
C LEU A 149 -3.50 0.23 -13.62
N LEU A 150 -2.41 -0.33 -14.15
CA LEU A 150 -2.26 -0.58 -15.58
C LEU A 150 -3.33 -1.56 -16.09
N ALA A 151 -3.54 -2.66 -15.37
CA ALA A 151 -4.61 -3.61 -15.70
C ALA A 151 -6.00 -2.93 -15.70
N PHE A 152 -6.28 -2.11 -14.68
CA PHE A 152 -7.51 -1.34 -14.58
C PHE A 152 -7.73 -0.45 -15.81
N THR A 153 -6.71 0.33 -16.22
CA THR A 153 -6.79 1.21 -17.39
C THR A 153 -7.02 0.45 -18.70
N ALA A 154 -6.54 -0.79 -18.80
CA ALA A 154 -6.76 -1.66 -19.97
C ALA A 154 -8.15 -2.32 -19.98
N THR A 155 -8.77 -2.54 -18.81
CA THR A 155 -10.06 -3.24 -18.71
C THR A 155 -11.27 -2.36 -19.01
N GLY A 156 -11.15 -1.04 -18.90
CA GLY A 156 -12.28 -0.11 -19.03
C GLY A 156 -13.35 -0.27 -17.94
N LEU A 157 -13.04 -0.97 -16.85
CA LEU A 157 -13.96 -1.15 -15.72
C LEU A 157 -14.05 0.13 -14.88
N THR A 158 -15.17 0.29 -14.18
CA THR A 158 -15.27 1.30 -13.12
C THR A 158 -14.53 0.83 -11.87
N PHE A 159 -14.05 1.77 -11.06
CA PHE A 159 -13.28 1.50 -9.84
C PHE A 159 -13.99 0.51 -8.91
N THR A 160 -15.27 0.78 -8.62
CA THR A 160 -16.11 -0.05 -7.75
C THR A 160 -16.29 -1.46 -8.29
N ARG A 161 -16.46 -1.61 -9.60
CA ARG A 161 -16.64 -2.92 -10.23
C ARG A 161 -15.35 -3.74 -10.20
N PHE A 162 -14.20 -3.10 -10.45
CA PHE A 162 -12.90 -3.76 -10.29
C PHE A 162 -12.71 -4.24 -8.85
N ALA A 163 -12.94 -3.36 -7.86
CA ALA A 163 -12.80 -3.69 -6.45
C ALA A 163 -13.69 -4.88 -6.05
N LEU A 164 -14.97 -4.87 -6.44
CA LEU A 164 -15.91 -5.95 -6.15
C LEU A 164 -15.47 -7.29 -6.76
N LEU A 165 -14.97 -7.30 -7.99
CA LEU A 165 -14.47 -8.50 -8.64
C LEU A 165 -13.19 -9.04 -7.98
N MET A 166 -12.32 -8.16 -7.51
CA MET A 166 -11.07 -8.51 -6.85
C MET A 166 -11.24 -8.90 -5.37
N THR A 167 -12.37 -8.56 -4.72
CA THR A 167 -12.62 -8.88 -3.30
C THR A 167 -12.49 -10.37 -3.00
N LEU A 168 -13.07 -11.24 -3.83
CA LEU A 168 -13.03 -12.68 -3.57
C LEU A 168 -11.62 -13.28 -3.74
N PRO A 169 -10.88 -13.03 -4.85
CA PRO A 169 -9.48 -13.40 -4.96
C PRO A 169 -8.61 -12.85 -3.82
N TRP A 170 -8.85 -11.59 -3.41
CA TRP A 170 -8.13 -10.93 -2.33
C TRP A 170 -8.33 -11.64 -0.99
N LEU A 171 -9.57 -11.91 -0.60
CA LEU A 171 -9.89 -12.64 0.64
C LEU A 171 -9.28 -14.05 0.63
N ALA A 172 -9.38 -14.75 -0.50
CA ALA A 172 -8.82 -16.10 -0.63
C ALA A 172 -7.30 -16.09 -0.47
N ALA A 173 -6.61 -15.15 -1.13
CA ALA A 173 -5.16 -15.05 -1.07
C ALA A 173 -4.67 -14.69 0.34
N ILE A 174 -5.31 -13.72 1.01
CA ILE A 174 -5.01 -13.36 2.40
C ILE A 174 -5.23 -14.55 3.33
N ALA A 175 -6.33 -15.29 3.16
CA ALA A 175 -6.65 -16.44 4.01
C ALA A 175 -5.64 -17.58 3.84
N VAL A 176 -5.26 -17.89 2.60
CA VAL A 176 -4.23 -18.91 2.31
C VAL A 176 -2.89 -18.48 2.88
N GLU A 177 -2.48 -17.23 2.66
CA GLU A 177 -1.23 -16.70 3.17
C GLU A 177 -1.21 -16.72 4.71
N TYR A 178 -2.31 -16.32 5.35
CA TYR A 178 -2.44 -16.38 6.80
C TYR A 178 -2.31 -17.82 7.34
N ALA A 179 -2.93 -18.78 6.68
CA ALA A 179 -2.83 -20.20 7.06
C ALA A 179 -1.40 -20.72 6.91
N VAL A 180 -0.72 -20.37 5.82
CA VAL A 180 0.68 -20.74 5.57
C VAL A 180 1.60 -20.13 6.63
N PHE A 181 1.48 -18.82 6.92
CA PHE A 181 2.29 -18.16 7.94
C PHE A 181 2.05 -18.73 9.34
N ARG A 182 0.79 -18.99 9.71
CA ARG A 182 0.44 -19.60 10.98
C ARG A 182 1.05 -21.01 11.11
N ARG A 183 1.08 -21.79 10.03
CA ARG A 183 1.63 -23.15 10.01
C ARG A 183 3.16 -23.15 10.03
N PHE A 184 3.78 -22.31 9.22
CA PHE A 184 5.23 -22.24 9.03
C PHE A 184 5.93 -21.67 10.25
N PHE A 185 5.39 -20.59 10.83
CA PHE A 185 5.93 -19.95 12.04
C PHE A 185 5.29 -20.46 13.33
N ALA A 186 4.64 -21.63 13.33
CA ALA A 186 3.93 -22.15 14.50
C ALA A 186 4.84 -22.21 15.75
N ALA A 187 6.08 -22.68 15.59
CA ALA A 187 7.06 -22.75 16.69
C ALA A 187 7.43 -21.36 17.25
N ASP A 188 7.53 -20.34 16.39
CA ASP A 188 7.83 -18.96 16.81
C ASP A 188 6.65 -18.26 17.45
N LEU A 189 5.44 -18.61 17.02
CA LEU A 189 4.18 -18.06 17.54
C LEU A 189 3.74 -18.69 18.86
N ASP A 190 4.24 -19.89 19.15
CA ASP A 190 3.98 -20.65 20.38
C ASP A 190 5.04 -20.40 21.46
N ALA A 191 6.15 -19.74 21.08
CA ALA A 191 7.14 -19.29 22.04
C ALA A 191 6.53 -18.25 22.99
N GLU A 192 6.77 -18.43 24.29
CA GLU A 192 6.35 -17.46 25.29
C GLU A 192 7.10 -16.14 25.11
N PRO A 193 6.38 -14.99 25.12
CA PRO A 193 7.03 -13.71 25.06
C PRO A 193 7.96 -13.50 26.25
N THR A 194 9.13 -12.93 25.99
CA THR A 194 10.16 -12.75 27.02
C THR A 194 9.97 -11.46 27.84
N ALA A 195 9.15 -10.53 27.35
CA ALA A 195 8.93 -9.24 28.01
C ALA A 195 7.71 -9.28 28.94
N PRO A 196 7.77 -8.65 30.12
CA PRO A 196 6.63 -8.53 31.02
C PRO A 196 5.48 -7.73 30.39
N GLU A 197 4.25 -8.05 30.77
CA GLU A 197 3.06 -7.33 30.32
C GLU A 197 3.06 -5.91 30.90
N VAL A 198 3.13 -4.91 30.01
CA VAL A 198 3.09 -3.49 30.39
C VAL A 198 1.71 -2.95 30.09
N ALA A 199 1.14 -2.21 31.03
CA ALA A 199 -0.14 -1.53 30.83
C ALA A 199 -0.02 -0.55 29.65
N GLU A 200 -0.74 -0.82 28.57
CA GLU A 200 -0.71 0.04 27.39
C GLU A 200 -1.57 1.28 27.58
N GLY A 201 -1.06 2.43 27.13
CA GLY A 201 -1.78 3.70 27.16
C GLY A 201 -2.99 3.74 26.21
N PRO A 202 -3.77 4.83 26.24
CA PRO A 202 -4.89 5.03 25.32
C PRO A 202 -4.43 4.97 23.85
N VAL A 203 -5.24 4.34 22.99
CA VAL A 203 -5.03 4.43 21.54
C VAL A 203 -5.61 5.77 21.09
N GLU A 204 -4.75 6.75 20.84
CA GLU A 204 -5.14 7.99 20.18
C GLU A 204 -5.32 7.71 18.70
N LEU A 205 -6.58 7.74 18.24
CA LEU A 205 -6.91 7.55 16.82
C LEU A 205 -6.64 8.86 16.07
N PRO A 206 -5.82 8.85 15.01
CA PRO A 206 -5.65 10.01 14.15
C PRO A 206 -6.87 10.09 13.25
N LEU A 207 -7.95 10.64 13.83
CA LEU A 207 -9.25 10.77 13.19
C LEU A 207 -9.17 11.58 11.91
N PHE A 208 -8.29 12.60 11.87
CA PHE A 208 -8.10 13.41 10.67
C PHE A 208 -7.58 12.54 9.51
N ALA A 209 -6.44 11.83 9.66
CA ALA A 209 -5.93 10.90 8.66
C ALA A 209 -6.96 9.83 8.25
N LEU A 210 -7.66 9.21 9.21
CA LEU A 210 -8.68 8.20 8.93
C LEU A 210 -9.85 8.77 8.10
N LEU A 211 -10.33 9.96 8.46
CA LEU A 211 -11.39 10.65 7.73
C LEU A 211 -10.92 11.07 6.34
N THR A 212 -9.69 11.58 6.20
CA THR A 212 -9.11 11.97 4.92
C THR A 212 -8.99 10.77 3.98
N VAL A 213 -8.51 9.62 4.49
CA VAL A 213 -8.45 8.37 3.71
C VAL A 213 -9.85 7.89 3.32
N ALA A 214 -10.79 7.85 4.27
CA ALA A 214 -12.16 7.41 4.00
C ALA A 214 -12.87 8.33 2.98
N ALA A 215 -12.74 9.64 3.14
CA ALA A 215 -13.30 10.64 2.24
C ALA A 215 -12.68 10.53 0.84
N THR A 216 -11.37 10.30 0.75
CA THR A 216 -10.66 10.12 -0.52
C THR A 216 -11.14 8.87 -1.26
N LEU A 217 -11.24 7.72 -0.56
CA LEU A 217 -11.78 6.48 -1.13
C LEU A 217 -13.25 6.62 -1.55
N ALA A 218 -14.08 7.31 -0.75
CA ALA A 218 -15.45 7.61 -1.10
C ALA A 218 -15.53 8.53 -2.33
N GLY A 219 -14.68 9.55 -2.39
CA GLY A 219 -14.53 10.43 -3.54
C GLY A 219 -14.20 9.67 -4.82
N PHE A 220 -13.32 8.66 -4.76
CA PHE A 220 -13.03 7.80 -5.91
C PHE A 220 -14.24 6.97 -6.35
N ALA A 221 -14.97 6.37 -5.41
CA ALA A 221 -16.16 5.60 -5.73
C ALA A 221 -17.23 6.49 -6.39
N VAL A 222 -17.39 7.72 -5.90
CA VAL A 222 -18.35 8.71 -6.41
C VAL A 222 -17.92 9.22 -7.80
N ALA A 223 -16.67 9.70 -7.94
CA ALA A 223 -16.16 10.19 -9.23
C ALA A 223 -16.24 9.12 -10.32
N SER A 224 -15.86 7.87 -9.98
CA SER A 224 -15.97 6.74 -10.90
C SER A 224 -17.41 6.37 -11.25
N ALA A 225 -18.39 6.62 -10.38
CA ALA A 225 -19.79 6.37 -10.67
C ALA A 225 -20.39 7.40 -11.65
N PHE A 226 -19.85 8.62 -11.68
CA PHE A 226 -20.28 9.70 -12.58
C PHE A 226 -19.44 9.79 -13.87
N GLY A 227 -18.52 8.85 -14.12
CA GLY A 227 -17.64 8.87 -15.30
C GLY A 227 -16.61 10.00 -15.27
N VAL A 228 -16.38 10.60 -14.11
CA VAL A 228 -15.36 11.63 -13.89
C VAL A 228 -14.06 10.94 -13.49
N ASP A 229 -12.95 11.40 -14.05
CA ASP A 229 -11.65 10.83 -13.79
C ASP A 229 -11.30 10.87 -12.27
N PRO A 230 -10.94 9.74 -11.65
CA PRO A 230 -10.57 9.66 -10.23
C PRO A 230 -9.50 10.68 -9.79
N ALA A 231 -8.69 11.18 -10.74
CA ALA A 231 -7.69 12.21 -10.49
C ALA A 231 -8.25 13.49 -9.83
N TRP A 232 -9.49 13.89 -10.15
CA TRP A 232 -10.11 15.09 -9.57
C TRP A 232 -10.47 14.91 -8.09
N ALA A 233 -10.92 13.72 -7.70
CA ALA A 233 -11.20 13.40 -6.29
C ALA A 233 -9.90 13.32 -5.47
N ALA A 234 -8.81 12.84 -6.09
CA ALA A 234 -7.50 12.75 -5.45
C ALA A 234 -6.92 14.14 -5.16
N ALA A 235 -7.07 15.08 -6.10
CA ALA A 235 -6.63 16.46 -5.93
C ALA A 235 -7.42 17.21 -4.83
N ALA A 236 -8.72 16.94 -4.69
CA ALA A 236 -9.55 17.56 -3.65
C ALA A 236 -9.28 17.03 -2.23
N GLY A 237 -8.82 15.78 -2.09
CA GLY A 237 -8.43 15.21 -0.80
C GLY A 237 -7.02 15.60 -0.33
N ALA A 238 -6.19 16.15 -1.22
CA ALA A 238 -4.81 16.59 -0.96
C ALA A 238 -4.69 18.08 -0.59
N THR A 239 -5.80 18.81 -0.52
CA THR A 239 -5.91 20.22 -0.09
C THR A 239 -6.67 20.33 1.22
#